data_AF-A0AAQ4FNH4-F1
#
_entry.id   AF-A0AAQ4FNH4-F1
#
_cell.length_a   1.000
_cell.length_b   1.000
_cell.length_c   1.000
_cell.angle_alpha   90.00
_cell.angle_beta   90.00
_cell.angle_gamma   90.00
#
_symmetry.space_group_name_H-M   'P 1'
#
loop_
_entity.id
_entity.type
_entity.pdbx_description
1 polymer ?
#
loop_
_entity_poly.entity_id
_entity_poly.type
_entity_poly.pdbx_seq_one_letter_code
_entity_poly.pdbx_strand_id
1 'polypeptide(L)'
;MGCALDMEVVKDVLRRPIGPVVGFFSQYLAMPLVAYGMAQWLFEEAYLQLGLFTFGCSPGGGASNMWTVLLGGNLNLSIAMTFISTIASLGTMPLWLFTLGRSLFQEASLRIPFRNIFTTLISMTLPLGVGLALQRWRPKVADVCKRLLAPVSVAMIVYIVVFGTYANLYMFQLMSWQVLVAAAANVWVGFAVGALATRCAGLPWVDVLAVSIETGVQNTGIAIVLLGFSLPQPEADIASVVPVAASIVTPIPLLLLLLVQKVYSRCCRRADTVADRKGVAAFAEVGAAGDAEEEKRALTVCNGALANGTLGGGKAAEASYGAVQQVG
;
A
#
# COMPACT_ATOMS: atom_id res chain seq x y z
N MET A 1 -1.43 -15.20 -5.46
CA MET A 1 -0.10 -14.64 -5.14
C MET A 1 1.03 -15.59 -5.49
N GLY A 2 1.13 -16.79 -4.90
CA GLY A 2 2.26 -17.71 -5.11
C GLY A 2 2.64 -17.96 -6.58
N CYS A 3 1.67 -18.32 -7.44
CA CYS A 3 1.96 -18.55 -8.87
C CYS A 3 2.35 -17.29 -9.65
N ALA A 4 2.07 -16.09 -9.14
CA ALA A 4 2.27 -14.81 -9.84
C ALA A 4 3.57 -14.10 -9.44
N LEU A 5 4.32 -14.65 -8.48
CA LEU A 5 5.51 -14.03 -7.90
C LEU A 5 6.74 -14.24 -8.78
N ASP A 6 7.31 -13.21 -9.38
CA ASP A 6 8.59 -13.39 -10.08
C ASP A 6 9.75 -13.55 -9.07
N MET A 7 10.34 -14.75 -9.02
CA MET A 7 11.39 -15.07 -8.06
C MET A 7 12.71 -14.33 -8.36
N GLU A 8 12.96 -13.95 -9.63
CA GLU A 8 14.13 -13.13 -9.96
C GLU A 8 13.96 -11.71 -9.44
N VAL A 9 12.74 -11.14 -9.53
CA VAL A 9 12.42 -9.83 -8.95
C VAL A 9 12.61 -9.83 -7.44
N VAL A 10 12.15 -10.87 -6.74
CA VAL A 10 12.36 -11.00 -5.29
C VAL A 10 13.84 -11.07 -4.95
N LYS A 11 14.62 -11.85 -5.72
CA LYS A 11 16.05 -11.98 -5.52
C LYS A 11 16.79 -10.65 -5.73
N ASP A 12 16.40 -9.88 -6.73
CA ASP A 12 16.98 -8.57 -7.01
C ASP A 12 16.66 -7.54 -5.93
N VAL A 13 15.44 -7.55 -5.41
CA VAL A 13 15.06 -6.71 -4.27
C VAL A 13 15.85 -7.10 -3.01
N LEU A 14 16.08 -8.39 -2.78
CA LEU A 14 16.89 -8.86 -1.65
C LEU A 14 18.38 -8.47 -1.75
N ARG A 15 18.89 -8.14 -2.94
CA ARG A 15 20.24 -7.55 -3.10
C ARG A 15 20.33 -6.13 -2.55
N ARG A 16 19.19 -5.45 -2.34
CA ARG A 16 19.10 -4.12 -1.72
C ARG A 16 18.27 -4.22 -0.43
N PRO A 17 18.84 -4.81 0.65
CA PRO A 17 18.07 -5.32 1.78
C PRO A 17 17.45 -4.23 2.66
N ILE A 18 17.90 -2.97 2.57
CA ILE A 18 17.46 -1.90 3.49
C ILE A 18 15.94 -1.71 3.41
N GLY A 19 15.36 -1.65 2.21
CA GLY A 19 13.90 -1.49 2.04
C GLY A 19 13.10 -2.65 2.66
N PRO A 20 13.35 -3.91 2.24
CA PRO A 20 12.67 -5.07 2.81
C PRO A 20 12.84 -5.22 4.32
N VAL A 21 14.02 -4.91 4.86
CA VAL A 21 14.30 -4.98 6.30
C VAL A 21 13.50 -3.94 7.06
N VAL A 22 13.47 -2.68 6.59
CA VAL A 22 12.67 -1.62 7.22
C VAL A 22 11.19 -1.95 7.16
N GLY A 23 10.69 -2.45 6.02
CA GLY A 23 9.30 -2.91 5.90
C GLY A 23 8.99 -4.05 6.86
N PHE A 24 9.88 -5.03 6.99
CA PHE A 24 9.72 -6.16 7.91
C PHE A 24 9.59 -5.72 9.37
N PHE A 25 10.48 -4.85 9.85
CA PHE A 25 10.41 -4.34 11.22
C PHE A 25 9.21 -3.41 11.44
N SER A 26 8.84 -2.61 10.44
CA SER A 26 7.62 -1.80 10.52
C SER A 26 6.38 -2.69 10.66
N GLN A 27 6.30 -3.77 9.89
CA GLN A 27 5.17 -4.70 9.88
C GLN A 27 5.11 -5.60 11.12
N TYR A 28 6.24 -6.16 11.58
CA TYR A 28 6.22 -7.20 12.62
C TYR A 28 6.77 -6.79 13.96
N LEU A 29 7.30 -5.58 14.10
CA LEU A 29 7.67 -5.02 15.40
C LEU A 29 6.78 -3.83 15.73
N ALA A 30 6.68 -2.84 14.85
CA ALA A 30 5.94 -1.63 15.17
C ALA A 30 4.41 -1.84 15.14
N MET A 31 3.84 -2.45 14.09
CA MET A 31 2.38 -2.63 14.01
C MET A 31 1.78 -3.45 15.15
N PRO A 32 2.35 -4.60 15.58
CA PRO A 32 1.80 -5.36 16.70
C PRO A 32 1.81 -4.57 18.01
N LEU A 33 2.90 -3.82 18.26
CA LEU A 33 3.01 -3.00 19.47
C LEU A 33 2.04 -1.82 19.45
N VAL A 34 1.91 -1.15 18.31
CA VAL A 34 0.94 -0.07 18.10
C VAL A 34 -0.49 -0.60 18.31
N ALA A 35 -0.84 -1.71 17.67
CA ALA A 35 -2.16 -2.31 17.77
C ALA A 35 -2.49 -2.76 19.20
N TYR A 36 -1.53 -3.37 19.91
CA TYR A 36 -1.68 -3.75 21.31
C TYR A 36 -1.92 -2.52 22.21
N GLY A 37 -1.09 -1.48 22.07
CA GLY A 37 -1.22 -0.27 22.87
C GLY A 37 -2.53 0.47 22.62
N MET A 38 -2.96 0.58 21.36
CA MET A 38 -4.25 1.19 21.03
C MET A 38 -5.43 0.33 21.48
N ALA A 39 -5.32 -1.00 21.40
CA ALA A 39 -6.36 -1.90 21.87
C ALA A 39 -6.64 -1.67 23.36
N GLN A 40 -5.59 -1.70 24.17
CA GLN A 40 -5.66 -1.46 25.61
C GLN A 40 -6.16 -0.04 25.97
N TRP A 41 -5.90 0.94 25.11
CA TRP A 41 -6.34 2.31 25.35
C TRP A 41 -7.77 2.62 24.90
N LEU A 42 -8.24 2.00 23.80
CA LEU A 42 -9.51 2.35 23.15
C LEU A 42 -10.67 1.40 23.47
N PHE A 43 -10.38 0.17 23.91
CA PHE A 43 -11.40 -0.83 24.16
C PHE A 43 -11.33 -1.37 25.58
N GLU A 44 -12.49 -1.48 26.22
CA GLU A 44 -12.66 -2.24 27.46
C GLU A 44 -12.99 -3.71 27.18
N GLU A 45 -13.62 -4.00 26.04
CA GLU A 45 -14.02 -5.34 25.63
C GLU A 45 -12.84 -6.13 25.04
N ALA A 46 -12.51 -7.26 25.67
CA ALA A 46 -11.32 -8.04 25.35
C ALA A 46 -11.37 -8.63 23.92
N TYR A 47 -12.55 -8.96 23.41
CA TYR A 47 -12.69 -9.45 22.03
C TYR A 47 -12.36 -8.38 20.98
N LEU A 48 -12.73 -7.12 21.21
CA LEU A 48 -12.38 -6.01 20.32
C LEU A 48 -10.88 -5.72 20.37
N GLN A 49 -10.28 -5.77 21.57
CA GLN A 49 -8.84 -5.65 21.74
C GLN A 49 -8.10 -6.73 20.94
N LEU A 50 -8.54 -7.99 21.06
CA LEU A 50 -7.98 -9.11 20.32
C LEU A 50 -8.16 -8.95 18.81
N GLY A 51 -9.31 -8.43 18.38
CA GLY A 51 -9.58 -8.09 16.98
C GLY A 51 -8.58 -7.10 16.40
N LEU A 52 -8.35 -5.99 17.10
CA LEU A 52 -7.37 -4.97 16.70
C LEU A 52 -5.94 -5.50 16.72
N PHE A 53 -5.56 -6.22 17.78
CA PHE A 53 -4.22 -6.78 17.93
C PHE A 53 -3.92 -7.81 16.84
N THR A 54 -4.87 -8.71 16.55
CA THR A 54 -4.75 -9.72 15.49
C THR A 54 -4.66 -9.05 14.11
N PHE A 55 -5.43 -7.98 13.89
CA PHE A 55 -5.30 -7.18 12.68
C PHE A 55 -3.90 -6.58 12.56
N GLY A 56 -3.34 -5.97 13.62
CA GLY A 56 -1.97 -5.43 13.67
C GLY A 56 -0.84 -6.45 13.53
N CYS A 57 -1.10 -7.72 13.85
CA CYS A 57 -0.15 -8.81 13.64
C CYS A 57 -0.20 -9.38 12.22
N SER A 58 -1.17 -8.96 11.41
CA SER A 58 -1.38 -9.52 10.08
C SER A 58 -0.26 -9.11 9.11
N PRO A 59 0.02 -9.88 8.04
CA PRO A 59 1.03 -9.49 7.06
C PRO A 59 0.47 -8.33 6.21
N GLY A 60 1.32 -7.75 5.35
CA GLY A 60 0.84 -6.89 4.27
C GLY A 60 -0.25 -7.54 3.43
N GLY A 61 -1.26 -6.75 3.06
CA GLY A 61 -2.42 -7.19 2.28
C GLY A 61 -2.15 -7.10 0.79
N GLY A 62 -2.65 -8.05 0.00
CA GLY A 62 -2.41 -8.07 -1.45
C GLY A 62 -2.88 -6.83 -2.23
N ALA A 63 -3.78 -6.04 -1.64
CA ALA A 63 -4.22 -4.76 -2.16
C ALA A 63 -3.12 -3.68 -2.12
N SER A 64 -2.11 -3.79 -1.23
CA SER A 64 -0.98 -2.87 -1.14
C SER A 64 -0.28 -2.72 -2.49
N ASN A 65 -0.05 -3.83 -3.20
CA ASN A 65 0.58 -3.86 -4.52
C ASN A 65 -0.16 -2.98 -5.53
N MET A 66 -1.49 -3.02 -5.55
CA MET A 66 -2.30 -2.19 -6.45
C MET A 66 -2.16 -0.71 -6.11
N TRP A 67 -2.26 -0.36 -4.82
CA TRP A 67 -2.10 1.01 -4.35
C TRP A 67 -0.71 1.56 -4.60
N THR A 68 0.34 0.76 -4.42
CA THR A 68 1.72 1.11 -4.73
C THR A 68 1.86 1.49 -6.20
N VAL A 69 1.28 0.73 -7.14
CA VAL A 69 1.28 1.10 -8.57
C VAL A 69 0.52 2.40 -8.82
N LEU A 70 -0.70 2.51 -8.28
CA LEU A 70 -1.56 3.68 -8.51
C LEU A 70 -0.92 4.99 -8.03
N LEU A 71 -0.20 4.94 -6.91
CA LEU A 71 0.45 6.10 -6.29
C LEU A 71 1.88 6.33 -6.80
N GLY A 72 2.40 5.47 -7.69
CA GLY A 72 3.73 5.61 -8.31
C GLY A 72 4.90 5.14 -7.43
N GLY A 73 4.66 4.20 -6.51
CA GLY A 73 5.70 3.61 -5.67
C GLY A 73 6.41 2.41 -6.32
N ASN A 74 7.41 1.87 -5.63
CA ASN A 74 8.17 0.73 -6.09
C ASN A 74 7.39 -0.59 -5.95
N LEU A 75 6.76 -1.03 -7.06
CA LEU A 75 5.96 -2.26 -7.10
C LEU A 75 6.79 -3.51 -6.76
N ASN A 76 8.00 -3.62 -7.29
CA ASN A 76 8.86 -4.79 -7.07
C ASN A 76 9.17 -4.96 -5.58
N LEU A 77 9.44 -3.84 -4.90
CA LEU A 77 9.65 -3.81 -3.45
C LEU A 77 8.37 -4.23 -2.71
N SER A 78 7.19 -3.69 -3.07
CA SER A 78 5.90 -4.05 -2.45
C SER A 78 5.64 -5.56 -2.56
N ILE A 79 5.77 -6.15 -3.75
CA ILE A 79 5.52 -7.59 -3.97
C ILE A 79 6.48 -8.44 -3.14
N ALA A 80 7.76 -8.08 -3.12
CA ALA A 80 8.76 -8.80 -2.34
C ALA A 80 8.48 -8.71 -0.83
N MET A 81 8.10 -7.53 -0.32
CA MET A 81 7.73 -7.34 1.08
C MET A 81 6.48 -8.14 1.44
N THR A 82 5.40 -8.08 0.65
CA THR A 82 4.18 -8.86 0.89
C THR A 82 4.48 -10.36 0.91
N PHE A 83 5.36 -10.81 0.02
CA PHE A 83 5.77 -12.20 -0.04
C PHE A 83 6.53 -12.63 1.22
N ILE A 84 7.58 -11.89 1.57
CA ILE A 84 8.39 -12.14 2.78
C ILE A 84 7.50 -12.07 4.01
N SER A 85 6.59 -11.09 4.08
CA SER A 85 5.70 -10.95 5.23
C SER A 85 4.73 -12.12 5.31
N THR A 86 4.12 -12.56 4.22
CA THR A 86 3.18 -13.70 4.24
C THR A 86 3.86 -15.01 4.65
N ILE A 87 5.15 -15.19 4.33
CA ILE A 87 5.91 -16.34 4.84
C ILE A 87 6.22 -16.15 6.33
N ALA A 88 6.69 -14.97 6.72
CA ALA A 88 7.07 -14.68 8.10
C ALA A 88 5.89 -14.75 9.07
N SER A 89 4.67 -14.41 8.64
CA SER A 89 3.47 -14.45 9.48
C SER A 89 3.20 -15.81 10.10
N LEU A 90 3.66 -16.89 9.46
CA LEU A 90 3.58 -18.23 10.02
C LEU A 90 4.23 -18.35 11.40
N GLY A 91 5.34 -17.65 11.60
CA GLY A 91 6.07 -17.64 12.87
C GLY A 91 5.73 -16.43 13.72
N THR A 92 5.63 -15.25 13.10
CA THR A 92 5.48 -13.99 13.84
C THR A 92 4.09 -13.80 14.43
N MET A 93 3.01 -14.20 13.75
CA MET A 93 1.67 -14.09 14.34
C MET A 93 1.49 -14.99 15.56
N PRO A 94 1.82 -16.30 15.53
CA PRO A 94 1.75 -17.11 16.74
C PRO A 94 2.65 -16.55 17.83
N LEU A 95 3.87 -16.10 17.49
CA LEU A 95 4.79 -15.52 18.47
C LEU A 95 4.15 -14.34 19.22
N TRP A 96 3.52 -13.39 18.49
CA TRP A 96 2.84 -12.24 19.10
C TRP A 96 1.59 -12.65 19.88
N LEU A 97 0.79 -13.58 19.36
CA LEU A 97 -0.39 -14.10 20.05
C LEU A 97 -0.04 -14.89 21.32
N PHE A 98 1.10 -15.58 21.35
CA PHE A 98 1.59 -16.33 22.52
C PHE A 98 2.31 -15.47 23.55
N THR A 99 2.75 -14.29 23.16
CA THR A 99 3.39 -13.31 24.06
C THR A 99 2.36 -12.28 24.52
N LEU A 100 2.21 -11.16 23.82
CA LEU A 100 1.29 -10.08 24.20
C LEU A 100 -0.17 -10.50 24.09
N GLY A 101 -0.54 -11.29 23.07
CA GLY A 101 -1.91 -11.76 22.91
C GLY A 101 -2.41 -12.58 24.10
N ARG A 102 -1.51 -13.25 24.83
CA ARG A 102 -1.86 -14.03 26.02
C ARG A 102 -2.50 -13.17 27.12
N SER A 103 -2.06 -11.92 27.28
CA SER A 103 -2.68 -10.99 28.23
C SER A 103 -4.15 -10.71 27.86
N LEU A 104 -4.41 -10.45 26.57
CA LEU A 104 -5.76 -10.22 26.05
C LEU A 104 -6.66 -11.46 26.19
N PHE A 105 -6.11 -12.66 25.93
CA PHE A 105 -6.86 -13.92 26.10
C PHE A 105 -7.19 -14.24 27.56
N GLN A 106 -6.30 -13.88 28.50
CA GLN A 106 -6.55 -14.05 29.93
C GLN A 106 -7.68 -13.13 30.40
N GLU A 107 -7.70 -11.89 29.94
CA GLU A 107 -8.79 -10.94 30.19
C GLU A 107 -10.11 -11.42 29.59
N ALA A 108 -10.08 -12.03 28.41
CA ALA A 108 -11.25 -12.62 27.76
C ALA A 108 -11.72 -13.95 28.39
N SER A 109 -11.07 -14.46 29.44
CA SER A 109 -11.31 -15.80 30.03
C SER A 109 -11.23 -16.97 29.03
N LEU A 110 -10.57 -16.75 27.89
CA LEU A 110 -10.50 -17.70 26.80
C LEU A 110 -9.30 -18.64 26.96
N ARG A 111 -9.53 -19.93 26.74
CA ARG A 111 -8.44 -20.87 26.50
C ARG A 111 -7.92 -20.63 25.09
N ILE A 112 -6.69 -20.13 24.96
CA ILE A 112 -6.05 -19.90 23.66
C ILE A 112 -6.13 -21.20 22.86
N PRO A 113 -6.80 -21.20 21.69
CA PRO A 113 -6.93 -22.40 20.88
C PRO A 113 -5.66 -22.53 20.01
N PHE A 114 -4.54 -22.77 20.70
CA PHE A 114 -3.19 -22.89 20.13
C PHE A 114 -3.16 -23.77 18.88
N ARG A 115 -3.84 -24.91 18.95
CA ARG A 115 -3.94 -25.87 17.85
C ARG A 115 -4.63 -25.24 16.64
N ASN A 116 -5.73 -24.52 16.84
CA ASN A 116 -6.51 -23.94 15.75
C ASN A 116 -5.76 -22.80 15.07
N ILE A 117 -5.14 -21.90 15.84
CA ILE A 117 -4.30 -20.81 15.31
C ILE A 117 -3.19 -21.37 14.42
N PHE A 118 -2.44 -22.36 14.93
CA PHE A 118 -1.35 -22.97 14.18
C PHE A 118 -1.83 -23.72 12.95
N THR A 119 -2.92 -24.50 13.05
CA THR A 119 -3.50 -25.21 11.89
C THR A 119 -4.03 -24.26 10.82
N THR A 120 -4.64 -23.14 11.20
CA THR A 120 -5.15 -22.13 10.27
C THR A 120 -4.01 -21.42 9.54
N LEU A 121 -2.92 -21.10 10.24
CA LEU A 121 -1.76 -20.48 9.60
C LEU A 121 -1.08 -21.44 8.62
N ILE A 122 -0.89 -22.70 9.01
CA ILE A 122 -0.36 -23.73 8.10
C ILE A 122 -1.27 -23.91 6.89
N SER A 123 -2.59 -24.02 7.11
CA SER A 123 -3.54 -24.23 6.02
C SER A 123 -3.59 -23.04 5.05
N MET A 124 -3.29 -21.83 5.52
CA MET A 124 -3.17 -20.63 4.68
C MET A 124 -1.85 -20.57 3.90
N THR A 125 -0.74 -21.06 4.47
CA THR A 125 0.55 -21.07 3.76
C THR A 125 0.72 -22.23 2.80
N LEU A 126 0.05 -23.36 3.03
CA LEU A 126 0.14 -24.52 2.13
C LEU A 126 -0.23 -24.17 0.68
N PRO A 127 -1.34 -23.47 0.38
CA PRO A 127 -1.66 -22.96 -0.95
C PRO A 127 -0.60 -22.02 -1.53
N LEU A 128 0.03 -21.18 -0.70
CA LEU A 128 1.10 -20.29 -1.13
C LEU A 128 2.33 -21.11 -1.58
N GLY A 129 2.76 -22.07 -0.76
CA GLY A 129 3.87 -22.97 -1.06
C GLY A 129 3.62 -23.81 -2.32
N VAL A 130 2.40 -24.34 -2.48
CA VAL A 130 1.98 -25.04 -3.69
C VAL A 130 2.06 -24.12 -4.92
N GLY A 131 1.62 -22.87 -4.79
CA GLY A 131 1.72 -21.90 -5.89
C GLY A 131 3.15 -21.61 -6.33
N LEU A 132 4.08 -21.48 -5.38
CA LEU A 132 5.51 -21.29 -5.66
C LEU A 132 6.13 -22.55 -6.29
N ALA A 133 5.79 -23.73 -5.76
CA ALA A 133 6.27 -25.00 -6.30
C ALA A 133 5.77 -25.22 -7.74
N LEU A 134 4.50 -24.89 -8.02
CA LEU A 134 3.93 -24.92 -9.37
C LEU A 134 4.66 -23.97 -10.31
N GLN A 135 5.00 -22.78 -9.86
CA GLN A 135 5.77 -21.84 -10.67
C GLN A 135 7.16 -22.37 -11.00
N ARG A 136 7.82 -23.05 -10.04
CA ARG A 136 9.17 -23.58 -10.23
C ARG A 136 9.21 -24.85 -11.09
N TRP A 137 8.25 -25.74 -10.94
CA TRP A 137 8.25 -27.07 -11.55
C TRP A 137 7.34 -27.20 -12.77
N ARG A 138 6.28 -26.39 -12.88
CA ARG A 138 5.27 -26.44 -13.95
C ARG A 138 4.87 -25.03 -14.41
N PRO A 139 5.79 -24.24 -15.00
CA PRO A 139 5.54 -22.84 -15.34
C PRO A 139 4.33 -22.65 -16.27
N LYS A 140 4.08 -23.58 -17.20
CA LYS A 140 2.91 -23.56 -18.10
C LYS A 140 1.58 -23.59 -17.33
N VAL A 141 1.50 -24.38 -16.25
CA VAL A 141 0.30 -24.45 -15.38
C VAL A 141 0.20 -23.18 -14.56
N ALA A 142 1.33 -22.70 -14.03
CA ALA A 142 1.38 -21.45 -13.29
C ALA A 142 0.89 -20.26 -14.14
N ASP A 143 1.21 -20.20 -15.43
CA ASP A 143 0.74 -19.14 -16.32
C ASP A 143 -0.77 -19.19 -16.57
N VAL A 144 -1.37 -20.37 -16.66
CA VAL A 144 -2.83 -20.52 -16.69
C VAL A 144 -3.44 -20.03 -15.38
N CYS A 145 -2.88 -20.44 -14.24
CA CYS A 145 -3.31 -19.95 -12.93
C CYS A 145 -3.19 -18.43 -12.80
N LYS A 146 -2.11 -17.82 -13.30
CA LYS A 146 -1.92 -16.35 -13.33
C LYS A 146 -3.02 -15.66 -14.13
N ARG A 147 -3.39 -16.19 -15.30
CA ARG A 147 -4.46 -15.63 -16.14
C ARG A 147 -5.83 -15.73 -15.47
N LEU A 148 -6.10 -16.83 -14.76
CA LEU A 148 -7.34 -17.03 -14.01
C LEU A 148 -7.37 -16.26 -12.68
N LEU A 149 -6.20 -15.86 -12.15
CA LEU A 149 -6.09 -15.26 -10.82
C LEU A 149 -6.93 -14.00 -10.70
N ALA A 150 -6.81 -13.07 -11.64
CA ALA A 150 -7.54 -11.80 -11.61
C ALA A 150 -9.07 -12.00 -11.67
N PRO A 151 -9.66 -12.68 -12.67
CA PRO A 151 -11.11 -12.83 -12.75
C PRO A 151 -11.69 -13.65 -11.59
N VAL A 152 -11.01 -14.73 -11.15
CA VAL A 152 -11.47 -15.55 -10.02
C VAL A 152 -11.39 -14.77 -8.71
N SER A 153 -10.32 -13.98 -8.50
CA SER A 153 -10.18 -13.16 -7.29
C SER A 153 -11.23 -12.07 -7.24
N VAL A 154 -11.51 -11.39 -8.37
CA VAL A 154 -12.58 -10.39 -8.44
C VAL A 154 -13.93 -11.03 -8.18
N ALA A 155 -14.25 -12.16 -8.82
CA ALA A 155 -15.51 -12.87 -8.60
C ALA A 155 -15.67 -13.29 -7.14
N MET A 156 -14.60 -13.79 -6.51
CA MET A 156 -14.65 -14.22 -5.11
C MET A 156 -14.73 -13.04 -4.14
N ILE A 157 -14.05 -11.92 -4.41
CA ILE A 157 -14.21 -10.69 -3.62
C ILE A 157 -15.64 -10.19 -3.70
N VAL A 158 -16.22 -10.13 -4.91
CA VAL A 158 -17.63 -9.73 -5.09
C VAL A 158 -18.56 -10.69 -4.34
N TYR A 159 -18.33 -12.00 -4.42
CA TYR A 159 -19.10 -12.99 -3.67
C TYR A 159 -19.02 -12.76 -2.15
N ILE A 160 -17.81 -12.63 -1.59
CA ILE A 160 -17.61 -12.40 -0.15
C ILE A 160 -18.25 -11.08 0.28
N VAL A 161 -18.09 -10.01 -0.50
CA VAL A 161 -18.66 -8.71 -0.15
C VAL A 161 -20.18 -8.76 -0.21
N VAL A 162 -20.79 -9.35 -1.24
CA VAL A 162 -22.27 -9.39 -1.37
C VAL A 162 -22.88 -10.35 -0.35
N PHE A 163 -22.49 -11.63 -0.40
CA PHE A 163 -23.09 -12.66 0.45
C PHE A 163 -22.60 -12.58 1.89
N GLY A 164 -21.32 -12.26 2.12
CA GLY A 164 -20.77 -12.10 3.46
C GLY A 164 -21.37 -10.89 4.19
N THR A 165 -21.55 -9.76 3.50
CA THR A 165 -22.25 -8.60 4.09
C THR A 165 -23.70 -8.95 4.39
N TYR A 166 -24.41 -9.59 3.46
CA TYR A 166 -25.80 -9.98 3.67
C TYR A 166 -25.98 -10.95 4.84
N ALA A 167 -25.13 -11.97 4.94
CA ALA A 167 -25.18 -12.96 6.02
C ALA A 167 -24.82 -12.35 7.39
N ASN A 168 -24.00 -11.29 7.40
CA ASN A 168 -23.47 -10.68 8.63
C ASN A 168 -23.95 -9.23 8.83
N LEU A 169 -25.15 -8.88 8.35
CA LEU A 169 -25.68 -7.53 8.50
C LEU A 169 -25.74 -7.06 9.97
N TYR A 170 -25.92 -8.00 10.91
CA TYR A 170 -25.89 -7.70 12.35
C TYR A 170 -24.52 -7.23 12.83
N MET A 171 -23.40 -7.65 12.21
CA MET A 171 -22.06 -7.16 12.59
C MET A 171 -21.91 -5.66 12.37
N PHE A 172 -22.59 -5.08 11.38
CA PHE A 172 -22.55 -3.64 11.15
C PHE A 172 -23.24 -2.86 12.27
N GLN A 173 -24.17 -3.49 13.01
CA GLN A 173 -24.78 -2.89 14.20
C GLN A 173 -23.83 -2.90 15.40
N LEU A 174 -22.90 -3.87 15.44
CA LEU A 174 -21.82 -3.93 16.44
C LEU A 174 -20.69 -2.92 16.15
N MET A 175 -20.66 -2.33 14.95
CA MET A 175 -19.63 -1.37 14.55
C MET A 175 -19.87 0.01 15.19
N SER A 176 -19.31 0.21 16.38
CA SER A 176 -19.36 1.50 17.06
C SER A 176 -18.42 2.53 16.43
N TRP A 177 -18.63 3.81 16.76
CA TRP A 177 -17.72 4.88 16.36
C TRP A 177 -16.30 4.66 16.91
N GLN A 178 -16.16 4.08 18.11
CA GLN A 178 -14.84 3.75 18.68
C GLN A 178 -14.10 2.74 17.80
N VAL A 179 -14.80 1.71 17.30
CA VAL A 179 -14.21 0.70 16.41
C VAL A 179 -13.70 1.33 15.12
N LEU A 180 -14.48 2.22 14.50
CA LEU A 180 -14.07 2.93 13.29
C LEU A 180 -12.84 3.82 13.54
N VAL A 181 -12.83 4.57 14.65
CA VAL A 181 -11.70 5.42 15.01
C VAL A 181 -10.45 4.60 15.31
N ALA A 182 -10.56 3.50 16.07
CA ALA A 182 -9.44 2.62 16.37
C ALA A 182 -8.86 1.97 15.12
N ALA A 183 -9.74 1.47 14.23
CA ALA A 183 -9.33 0.88 12.96
C ALA A 183 -8.65 1.90 12.05
N ALA A 184 -9.21 3.12 11.94
CA ALA A 184 -8.60 4.20 11.17
C ALA A 184 -7.25 4.62 11.75
N ALA A 185 -7.18 4.85 13.07
CA ALA A 185 -5.95 5.22 13.75
C ALA A 185 -4.86 4.19 13.52
N ASN A 186 -5.16 2.89 13.64
CA ASN A 186 -4.19 1.83 13.39
C ASN A 186 -3.61 1.87 11.98
N VAL A 187 -4.48 1.99 10.99
CA VAL A 187 -4.07 2.05 9.59
C VAL A 187 -3.24 3.31 9.31
N TRP A 188 -3.63 4.46 9.87
CA TRP A 188 -2.95 5.74 9.64
C TRP A 188 -1.59 5.80 10.31
N VAL A 189 -1.50 5.29 11.54
CA VAL A 189 -0.22 5.10 12.22
C VAL A 189 0.64 4.11 11.44
N GLY A 190 0.06 3.07 10.84
CA GLY A 190 0.72 2.18 9.89
C GLY A 190 1.41 2.91 8.74
N PHE A 191 0.67 3.73 8.02
CA PHE A 191 1.24 4.55 6.95
C PHE A 191 2.34 5.48 7.45
N ALA A 192 2.13 6.14 8.59
CA ALA A 192 3.08 7.09 9.17
C ALA A 192 4.38 6.41 9.62
N VAL A 193 4.29 5.29 10.34
CA VAL A 193 5.44 4.50 10.81
C VAL A 193 6.25 3.99 9.64
N GLY A 194 5.61 3.38 8.63
CA GLY A 194 6.31 2.87 7.45
C GLY A 194 7.00 4.00 6.66
N ALA A 195 6.33 5.15 6.52
CA ALA A 195 6.92 6.31 5.86
C ALA A 195 8.11 6.88 6.64
N LEU A 196 7.96 7.08 7.95
CA LEU A 196 9.00 7.64 8.82
C LEU A 196 10.22 6.72 8.90
N ALA A 197 10.01 5.42 9.15
CA ALA A 197 11.10 4.45 9.25
C ALA A 197 11.92 4.40 7.96
N THR A 198 11.24 4.39 6.80
CA THR A 198 11.89 4.36 5.48
C THR A 198 12.60 5.68 5.17
N ARG A 199 12.02 6.80 5.60
CA ARG A 199 12.63 8.12 5.42
C ARG A 199 13.86 8.33 6.29
N CYS A 200 13.85 7.81 7.53
CA CYS A 200 15.01 7.77 8.43
C CYS A 200 16.11 6.86 7.90
N ALA A 201 15.76 5.80 7.16
CA ALA A 201 16.72 4.94 6.46
C ALA A 201 17.33 5.57 5.19
N GLY A 202 16.95 6.81 4.84
CA GLY A 202 17.52 7.54 3.71
C GLY A 202 17.10 7.04 2.33
N LEU A 203 16.01 6.27 2.25
CA LEU A 203 15.52 5.68 1.00
C LEU A 203 14.74 6.68 0.13
N PRO A 204 14.70 6.49 -1.20
CA PRO A 204 14.02 7.40 -2.11
C PRO A 204 12.50 7.38 -1.90
N TRP A 205 11.81 8.44 -2.35
CA TRP A 205 10.38 8.62 -2.14
C TRP A 205 9.51 7.45 -2.67
N VAL A 206 9.92 6.84 -3.78
CA VAL A 206 9.22 5.67 -4.36
C VAL A 206 9.23 4.45 -3.44
N ASP A 207 10.30 4.28 -2.64
CA ASP A 207 10.44 3.21 -1.67
C ASP A 207 9.72 3.58 -0.36
N VAL A 208 9.79 4.85 0.07
CA VAL A 208 9.01 5.37 1.21
C VAL A 208 7.53 5.11 1.01
N LEU A 209 7.01 5.40 -0.19
CA LEU A 209 5.62 5.17 -0.53
C LEU A 209 5.28 3.67 -0.51
N ALA A 210 6.12 2.81 -1.09
CA ALA A 210 5.90 1.37 -1.11
C ALA A 210 5.87 0.78 0.31
N VAL A 211 6.83 1.12 1.17
CA VAL A 211 6.90 0.61 2.55
C VAL A 211 5.77 1.18 3.41
N SER A 212 5.43 2.46 3.24
CA SER A 212 4.29 3.08 3.93
C SER A 212 2.99 2.34 3.61
N ILE A 213 2.69 2.16 2.31
CA ILE A 213 1.48 1.46 1.86
C ILE A 213 1.47 0.02 2.35
N GLU A 214 2.60 -0.68 2.25
CA GLU A 214 2.73 -2.06 2.74
C GLU A 214 2.46 -2.17 4.24
N THR A 215 2.94 -1.21 5.03
CA THR A 215 2.78 -1.21 6.50
C THR A 215 1.33 -0.92 6.90
N GLY A 216 0.67 0.05 6.25
CA GLY A 216 -0.70 0.44 6.60
C GLY A 216 -1.77 -0.49 6.02
N VAL A 217 -1.55 -1.05 4.83
CA VAL A 217 -2.48 -1.99 4.18
C VAL A 217 -2.18 -3.41 4.66
N GLN A 218 -2.85 -3.83 5.72
CA GLN A 218 -2.73 -5.19 6.24
C GLN A 218 -3.69 -6.18 5.58
N ASN A 219 -3.43 -7.47 5.71
CA ASN A 219 -4.29 -8.53 5.20
C ASN A 219 -5.46 -8.82 6.15
N THR A 220 -6.56 -8.11 5.96
CA THR A 220 -7.77 -8.33 6.76
C THR A 220 -8.31 -9.75 6.68
N GLY A 221 -8.21 -10.39 5.51
CA GLY A 221 -8.74 -11.74 5.33
C GLY A 221 -8.10 -12.76 6.26
N ILE A 222 -6.78 -12.65 6.47
CA ILE A 222 -6.07 -13.52 7.41
C ILE A 222 -6.55 -13.28 8.85
N ALA A 223 -6.71 -12.02 9.25
CA ALA A 223 -7.22 -11.68 10.59
C ALA A 223 -8.62 -12.28 10.83
N ILE A 224 -9.56 -12.06 9.91
CA ILE A 224 -10.94 -12.54 10.03
C ILE A 224 -10.99 -14.06 10.08
N VAL A 225 -10.28 -14.75 9.18
CA VAL A 225 -10.26 -16.22 9.16
C VAL A 225 -9.60 -16.77 10.42
N LEU A 226 -8.52 -16.15 10.90
CA LEU A 226 -7.86 -16.58 12.11
C LEU A 226 -8.80 -16.46 13.32
N LEU A 227 -9.46 -15.32 13.49
CA LEU A 227 -10.43 -15.09 14.56
C LEU A 227 -11.61 -16.04 14.46
N GLY A 228 -12.17 -16.20 13.26
CA GLY A 228 -13.32 -17.07 13.00
C GLY A 228 -13.10 -18.56 13.26
N PHE A 229 -11.90 -19.09 12.98
CA PHE A 229 -11.58 -20.49 13.30
C PHE A 229 -11.03 -20.69 14.72
N SER A 230 -10.59 -19.60 15.35
CA SER A 230 -10.03 -19.66 16.70
C SER A 230 -11.11 -19.51 17.76
N LEU A 231 -12.07 -18.60 17.56
CA LEU A 231 -13.05 -18.24 18.57
C LEU A 231 -14.40 -18.94 18.33
N PRO A 232 -15.15 -19.29 19.39
CA PRO A 232 -16.55 -19.65 19.25
C PRO A 232 -17.39 -18.46 18.77
N GLN A 233 -18.60 -18.76 18.32
CA GLN A 233 -19.60 -17.75 18.01
C GLN A 233 -20.44 -17.45 19.26
N PRO A 234 -20.76 -16.18 19.58
CA PRO A 234 -20.64 -14.96 18.75
C PRO A 234 -19.32 -14.16 18.89
N GLU A 235 -18.37 -14.63 19.71
CA GLU A 235 -17.15 -13.89 20.05
C GLU A 235 -16.24 -13.64 18.84
N ALA A 236 -16.18 -14.62 17.94
CA ALA A 236 -15.50 -14.51 16.64
C ALA A 236 -15.99 -13.32 15.83
N ASP A 237 -17.30 -13.07 15.83
CA ASP A 237 -17.90 -11.98 15.08
C ASP A 237 -17.55 -10.63 15.68
N ILE A 238 -17.64 -10.51 17.02
CA ILE A 238 -17.28 -9.29 17.76
C ILE A 238 -15.83 -8.91 17.47
N ALA A 239 -14.90 -9.86 17.59
CA ALA A 239 -13.49 -9.61 17.30
C ALA A 239 -13.24 -9.24 15.83
N SER A 240 -14.00 -9.84 14.90
CA SER A 240 -13.85 -9.61 13.46
C SER A 240 -14.38 -8.25 12.99
N VAL A 241 -15.21 -7.56 13.78
CA VAL A 241 -15.72 -6.21 13.44
C VAL A 241 -14.58 -5.23 13.22
N VAL A 242 -13.50 -5.30 14.02
CA VAL A 242 -12.36 -4.36 13.90
C VAL A 242 -11.61 -4.54 12.57
N PRO A 243 -11.18 -5.74 12.15
CA PRO A 243 -10.64 -5.95 10.80
C PRO A 243 -11.61 -5.51 9.68
N VAL A 244 -12.91 -5.79 9.80
CA VAL A 244 -13.91 -5.38 8.80
C VAL A 244 -13.96 -3.84 8.70
N ALA A 245 -14.03 -3.14 9.83
CA ALA A 245 -13.96 -1.68 9.88
C ALA A 245 -12.66 -1.16 9.25
N ALA A 246 -11.52 -1.81 9.54
CA ALA A 246 -10.23 -1.44 8.97
C ALA A 246 -10.24 -1.53 7.44
N SER A 247 -10.90 -2.54 6.87
CA SER A 247 -11.02 -2.70 5.41
C SER A 247 -11.83 -1.59 4.74
N ILE A 248 -12.83 -1.05 5.45
CA ILE A 248 -13.64 0.07 4.96
C ILE A 248 -12.86 1.38 5.01
N VAL A 249 -12.09 1.61 6.08
CA VAL A 249 -11.36 2.88 6.27
C VAL A 249 -10.02 2.93 5.52
N THR A 250 -9.37 1.79 5.25
CA THR A 250 -8.04 1.74 4.61
C THR A 250 -7.96 2.43 3.25
N PRO A 251 -8.93 2.27 2.33
CA PRO A 251 -8.89 2.94 1.03
C PRO A 251 -9.00 4.46 1.11
N ILE A 252 -9.64 5.02 2.16
CA ILE A 252 -9.95 6.45 2.27
C ILE A 252 -8.68 7.33 2.17
N PRO A 253 -7.64 7.18 3.02
CA PRO A 253 -6.44 8.01 2.94
C PRO A 253 -5.70 7.85 1.61
N LEU A 254 -5.71 6.64 1.03
CA LEU A 254 -5.05 6.36 -0.25
C LEU A 254 -5.79 7.02 -1.43
N LEU A 255 -7.12 7.02 -1.41
CA LEU A 255 -7.96 7.74 -2.37
C LEU A 255 -7.77 9.25 -2.26
N LEU A 256 -7.71 9.79 -1.04
CA LEU A 256 -7.43 11.21 -0.81
C LEU A 256 -6.05 11.59 -1.37
N LEU A 257 -5.03 10.78 -1.10
CA LEU A 257 -3.68 11.01 -1.63
C LEU A 257 -3.66 10.96 -3.17
N LEU A 258 -4.34 9.99 -3.79
CA LEU A 258 -4.50 9.93 -5.25
C LEU A 258 -5.21 11.17 -5.80
N LEU A 259 -6.27 11.63 -5.13
CA LEU A 259 -7.05 12.78 -5.56
C LEU A 259 -6.18 14.04 -5.51
N VAL A 260 -5.43 14.24 -4.42
CA VAL A 260 -4.46 15.34 -4.29
C VAL A 260 -3.39 15.27 -5.37
N GLN A 261 -2.79 14.10 -5.64
CA GLN A 261 -1.81 13.95 -6.72
C GLN A 261 -2.41 14.28 -8.10
N LYS A 262 -3.65 13.86 -8.34
CA LYS A 262 -4.34 14.10 -9.62
C LYS A 262 -4.74 15.56 -9.80
N VAL A 263 -5.15 16.24 -8.74
CA VAL A 263 -5.42 17.68 -8.74
C VAL A 263 -4.12 18.46 -8.93
N TYR A 264 -3.07 18.13 -8.16
CA TYR A 264 -1.76 18.78 -8.26
C TYR A 264 -1.17 18.63 -9.67
N SER A 265 -1.13 17.42 -10.23
CA SER A 265 -0.62 17.20 -11.59
C SER A 265 -1.45 17.92 -12.67
N ARG A 266 -2.77 18.03 -12.50
CA ARG A 266 -3.63 18.85 -13.38
C ARG A 266 -3.33 20.34 -13.25
N CYS A 267 -3.11 20.84 -12.03
CA CYS A 267 -2.78 22.24 -11.77
C CYS A 267 -1.39 22.62 -12.30
N CYS A 268 -0.36 21.81 -12.05
CA CYS A 268 0.99 22.03 -12.57
C CYS A 268 1.04 21.92 -14.09
N ARG A 269 0.42 20.89 -14.69
CA ARG A 269 0.36 20.77 -16.15
C ARG A 269 -0.39 21.95 -16.80
N ARG A 270 -1.42 22.49 -16.14
CA ARG A 270 -2.12 23.70 -16.58
C ARG A 270 -1.24 24.95 -16.43
N ALA A 271 -0.46 25.07 -15.36
CA ALA A 271 0.50 26.15 -15.17
C ALA A 271 1.59 26.14 -16.25
N ASP A 272 2.18 24.97 -16.55
CA ASP A 272 3.19 24.81 -17.61
C ASP A 272 2.61 25.19 -18.98
N THR A 273 1.37 24.79 -19.26
CA THR A 273 0.70 25.11 -20.55
C THR A 273 0.41 26.62 -20.68
N VAL A 274 0.09 27.29 -19.58
CA VAL A 274 -0.16 28.75 -19.57
C VAL A 274 1.15 29.52 -19.67
N ALA A 275 2.22 29.05 -19.01
CA ALA A 275 3.56 29.63 -19.13
C ALA A 275 4.09 29.50 -20.57
N ASP A 276 3.94 28.33 -21.20
CA ASP A 276 4.32 28.08 -22.59
C ASP A 276 3.59 29.02 -23.56
N ARG A 277 2.25 29.19 -23.40
CA ARG A 277 1.46 30.12 -24.21
C ARG A 277 1.88 31.58 -24.05
N LYS A 278 2.22 32.01 -22.82
CA LYS A 278 2.71 33.38 -22.58
C LYS A 278 4.10 33.59 -23.18
N GLY A 279 4.98 32.59 -23.10
CA GLY A 279 6.30 32.61 -23.75
C GLY A 279 6.19 32.74 -25.26
N VAL A 280 5.31 31.95 -25.89
CA VAL A 280 5.05 32.02 -27.34
C VAL A 280 4.44 33.37 -27.76
N ALA A 281 3.50 33.92 -26.98
CA ALA A 281 2.91 35.23 -27.27
C ALA A 281 3.93 36.38 -27.16
N ALA A 282 4.79 36.37 -26.14
CA ALA A 282 5.86 37.36 -25.99
C ALA A 282 6.87 37.30 -27.15
N PHE A 283 7.18 36.09 -27.65
CA PHE A 283 8.08 35.92 -28.79
C PHE A 283 7.47 36.44 -30.10
N ALA A 284 6.16 36.27 -30.29
CA ALA A 284 5.44 36.79 -31.45
C ALA A 284 5.36 38.33 -31.46
N GLU A 285 5.24 38.98 -30.29
CA GLU A 285 5.27 40.43 -30.17
C GLU A 285 6.66 41.02 -30.50
N VAL A 286 7.74 40.38 -30.02
CA VAL A 286 9.13 40.83 -30.32
C VAL A 286 9.47 40.64 -31.81
N GLY A 287 9.07 39.53 -32.42
CA GLY A 287 9.27 39.29 -33.85
C GLY A 287 8.52 40.26 -34.78
N ALA A 288 7.43 40.87 -34.29
CA ALA A 288 6.68 41.89 -35.03
C ALA A 288 7.29 43.30 -34.90
N ALA A 289 8.14 43.55 -33.90
CA ALA A 289 8.73 44.87 -33.64
C ALA A 289 9.96 45.19 -34.50
N GLY A 290 10.56 44.20 -35.18
CA GLY A 290 11.64 44.43 -36.17
C GLY A 290 12.97 44.93 -35.61
N ASP A 291 13.16 44.93 -34.28
CA ASP A 291 14.39 45.40 -33.63
C ASP A 291 15.30 44.22 -33.24
N ALA A 292 16.41 44.09 -33.97
CA ALA A 292 17.40 43.01 -33.81
C ALA A 292 18.09 42.98 -32.44
N GLU A 293 18.09 44.09 -31.70
CA GLU A 293 18.70 44.18 -30.37
C GLU A 293 17.73 43.70 -29.27
N GLU A 294 16.42 43.89 -29.49
CA GLU A 294 15.36 43.41 -28.62
C GLU A 294 15.14 41.89 -28.76
N GLU A 295 15.31 41.36 -29.97
CA GLU A 295 15.32 39.92 -30.25
C GLU A 295 16.46 39.18 -29.50
N LYS A 296 17.67 39.76 -29.48
CA LYS A 296 18.80 39.22 -28.71
C LYS A 296 18.56 39.22 -27.19
N ARG A 297 17.90 40.25 -26.67
CA ARG A 297 17.51 40.30 -25.25
C ARG A 297 16.46 39.23 -24.92
N ALA A 298 15.46 39.04 -25.79
CA ALA A 298 14.44 38.00 -25.62
C ALA A 298 15.04 36.58 -25.64
N LEU A 299 15.98 36.30 -26.55
CA LEU A 299 16.72 35.03 -26.61
C LEU A 299 17.55 34.77 -25.34
N THR A 300 18.14 35.80 -24.75
CA THR A 300 18.93 35.68 -23.50
C THR A 300 18.04 35.35 -22.31
N VAL A 301 16.86 35.97 -22.22
CA VAL A 301 15.86 35.67 -21.16
C VAL A 301 15.30 34.25 -21.32
N CYS A 302 15.03 33.81 -22.54
CA CYS A 302 14.59 32.44 -22.84
C CYS A 302 15.64 31.39 -22.44
N ASN A 303 16.91 31.63 -22.77
CA ASN A 303 18.01 30.74 -22.36
C ASN A 303 18.19 30.70 -20.83
N GLY A 304 17.96 31.82 -20.13
CA GLY A 304 17.92 31.85 -18.67
C GLY A 304 16.75 31.06 -18.06
N ALA A 305 15.56 31.12 -18.68
CA ALA A 305 14.38 30.36 -18.27
C ALA A 305 14.52 28.84 -18.57
N LEU A 306 15.24 28.48 -19.62
CA LEU A 306 15.63 27.11 -19.95
C LEU A 306 16.65 26.55 -18.95
N ALA A 307 17.65 27.36 -18.55
CA ALA A 307 18.65 26.97 -17.55
C ALA A 307 18.03 26.76 -16.14
N ASN A 308 16.95 27.47 -15.82
CA ASN A 308 16.24 27.37 -14.54
C ASN A 308 15.11 26.32 -14.52
N GLY A 309 14.93 25.52 -15.59
CA GLY A 309 13.96 24.43 -15.63
C GLY A 309 12.48 24.87 -15.65
N THR A 310 12.20 26.14 -15.94
CA THR A 310 10.84 26.71 -15.96
C THR A 310 10.07 26.47 -17.27
N LEU A 311 10.72 25.94 -18.30
CA LEU A 311 10.10 25.55 -19.58
C LEU A 311 10.27 24.04 -19.79
N GLY A 312 9.16 23.35 -20.04
CA GLY A 312 9.12 21.89 -20.21
C GLY A 312 9.95 21.42 -21.41
N GLY A 313 10.93 20.56 -21.17
CA GLY A 313 11.99 20.15 -22.12
C GLY A 313 11.56 19.37 -23.38
N GLY A 314 10.26 19.27 -23.68
CA GLY A 314 9.76 18.53 -24.84
C GLY A 314 9.67 19.33 -26.15
N LYS A 315 9.50 20.66 -26.09
CA LYS A 315 9.32 21.52 -27.29
C LYS A 315 10.42 22.57 -27.49
N ALA A 316 11.28 22.77 -26.50
CA ALA A 316 12.44 23.65 -26.58
C ALA A 316 13.50 23.16 -27.60
N ALA A 317 13.57 21.85 -27.82
CA ALA A 317 14.44 21.25 -28.83
C ALA A 317 13.95 21.56 -30.26
N GLU A 318 12.64 21.57 -30.52
CA GLU A 318 12.07 21.90 -31.84
C GLU A 318 12.23 23.39 -32.18
N ALA A 319 12.05 24.28 -31.20
CA ALA A 319 12.20 25.73 -31.42
C ALA A 319 13.67 26.14 -31.63
N SER A 320 14.61 25.54 -30.89
CA SER A 320 16.05 25.82 -31.08
C SER A 320 16.59 25.28 -32.41
N TYR A 321 16.05 24.16 -32.92
CA TYR A 321 16.46 23.62 -34.21
C TYR A 321 15.88 24.41 -35.40
N GLY A 322 14.66 24.94 -35.27
CA GLY A 322 14.04 25.74 -36.34
C GLY A 322 14.67 27.11 -36.57
N ALA A 323 15.13 27.78 -35.50
CA ALA A 323 15.72 29.12 -35.60
C ALA A 323 17.17 29.12 -36.14
N VAL A 324 17.94 28.06 -35.89
CA VAL A 324 19.31 27.91 -36.42
C VAL A 324 19.32 27.68 -37.93
N GLN A 325 18.20 27.27 -38.54
CA GLN A 325 18.09 27.04 -39.99
C GLN A 325 17.62 28.25 -40.81
N GLN A 326 17.34 29.41 -40.21
CA GLN A 326 16.96 30.63 -40.95
C GLN A 326 17.98 31.78 -40.88
N VAL A 327 19.13 31.57 -40.24
CA VAL A 327 20.25 32.55 -40.23
C VAL A 327 21.55 31.91 -40.77
N GLY A 328 21.43 30.90 -41.62
CA GLY A 328 22.53 30.30 -42.37
C GLY A 328 22.47 30.69 -43.84
#